data_AF-A0A969D533-F1
#
_entry.id   AF-A0A969D533-F1
#
_cell.length_a   1.000
_cell.length_b   1.000
_cell.length_c   1.000
_cell.angle_alpha   90.00
_cell.angle_beta   90.00
_cell.angle_gamma   90.00
#
_symmetry.space_group_name_H-M   'P 1'
#
loop_
_entity.id
_entity.type
_entity.pdbx_description
1 polymer ?
#
loop_
_entity_poly.entity_id
_entity_poly.type
_entity_poly.pdbx_seq_one_letter_code
_entity_poly.pdbx_strand_id
1 'polypeptide(L)'
;MERIARIAEFIEEAGAANEKLGQLVPEVVEKLHEQHLFRLLLPRVYGGEQIDPVTWFHAMEALAKRDASTAWCVGQINGCALASSALAPEVANV
;
A
#
# COMPACT_ATOMS: atom_id res chain seq x y z
N MET A 1 5.77 0.67 -10.12
CA MET A 1 4.76 1.00 -11.16
C MET A 1 4.18 -0.24 -11.82
N GLU A 2 4.99 -1.13 -12.39
CA GLU A 2 4.49 -2.37 -13.03
C GLU A 2 3.58 -3.20 -12.13
N ARG A 3 3.93 -3.36 -10.85
CA ARG A 3 3.11 -4.07 -9.85
C ARG A 3 1.69 -3.51 -9.72
N ILE A 4 1.55 -2.19 -9.74
CA ILE A 4 0.24 -1.51 -9.69
C ILE A 4 -0.50 -1.71 -11.01
N ALA A 5 0.20 -1.61 -12.16
CA ALA A 5 -0.41 -1.82 -13.46
C ALA A 5 -1.02 -3.23 -13.61
N ARG A 6 -0.40 -4.26 -13.01
CA ARG A 6 -0.92 -5.65 -13.02
C ARG A 6 -2.28 -5.83 -12.34
N ILE A 7 -2.62 -4.95 -11.40
CA ILE A 7 -3.86 -5.03 -10.60
C ILE A 7 -4.77 -3.81 -10.79
N ALA A 8 -4.45 -2.93 -11.73
CA ALA A 8 -5.12 -1.64 -11.88
C ALA A 8 -6.61 -1.78 -12.25
N GLU A 9 -6.91 -2.59 -13.27
CA GLU A 9 -8.28 -2.87 -13.72
C GLU A 9 -9.11 -3.52 -12.60
N PHE A 10 -8.51 -4.49 -11.89
CA PHE A 10 -9.16 -5.15 -10.77
C PHE A 10 -9.54 -4.17 -9.63
N ILE A 11 -8.63 -3.25 -9.27
CA ILE A 11 -8.91 -2.23 -8.25
C ILE A 11 -10.04 -1.30 -8.71
N GLU A 12 -10.02 -0.88 -9.98
CA GLU A 12 -11.02 0.03 -10.55
C GLU A 12 -12.42 -0.62 -10.57
N GLU A 13 -12.51 -1.88 -10.99
CA GLU A 13 -13.76 -2.65 -10.99
C GLU A 13 -14.32 -2.88 -9.57
N ALA A 14 -13.43 -3.08 -8.58
CA ALA A 14 -13.82 -3.28 -7.19
C ALA A 14 -14.32 -2.00 -6.49
N GLY A 15 -14.13 -0.82 -7.07
CA GLY A 15 -14.44 0.47 -6.43
C GLY A 15 -15.88 0.60 -5.93
N ALA A 16 -16.87 0.19 -6.73
CA ALA A 16 -18.27 0.23 -6.33
C ALA A 16 -18.59 -0.73 -5.17
N ALA A 17 -17.91 -1.87 -5.12
CA ALA A 17 -18.06 -2.83 -4.03
C ALA A 17 -17.40 -2.30 -2.74
N ASN A 18 -16.22 -1.69 -2.84
CA ASN A 18 -15.54 -1.03 -1.72
C ASN A 18 -16.43 0.05 -1.10
N GLU A 19 -17.01 0.92 -1.94
CA GLU A 19 -17.88 2.01 -1.51
C GLU A 19 -19.13 1.47 -0.79
N LYS A 20 -19.79 0.48 -1.39
CA LYS A 20 -20.98 -0.15 -0.80
C LYS A 20 -20.69 -0.83 0.54
N LEU A 21 -19.50 -1.43 0.68
CA LEU A 21 -19.09 -2.14 1.88
C LEU A 21 -18.53 -1.21 2.97
N GLY A 22 -18.08 0.00 2.60
CA GLY A 22 -17.41 0.95 3.50
C GLY A 22 -15.99 0.54 3.90
N GLN A 23 -15.40 -0.43 3.19
CA GLN A 23 -14.04 -0.94 3.38
C GLN A 23 -13.58 -1.65 2.10
N LEU A 24 -12.28 -1.87 1.95
CA LEU A 24 -11.77 -2.65 0.83
C LEU A 24 -12.29 -4.09 0.89
N VAL A 25 -12.78 -4.61 -0.24
CA VAL A 25 -13.15 -6.01 -0.33
C VAL A 25 -11.91 -6.91 -0.12
N PRO A 26 -12.06 -8.10 0.50
CA PRO A 26 -10.93 -8.96 0.85
C PRO A 26 -9.99 -9.28 -0.32
N GLU A 27 -10.53 -9.43 -1.52
CA GLU A 27 -9.80 -9.76 -2.73
C GLU A 27 -8.87 -8.62 -3.17
N VAL A 28 -9.27 -7.36 -2.96
CA VAL A 28 -8.40 -6.19 -3.19
C VAL A 28 -7.25 -6.21 -2.18
N VAL A 29 -7.54 -6.47 -0.90
CA VAL A 29 -6.52 -6.55 0.15
C VAL A 29 -5.49 -7.63 -0.17
N GLU A 30 -5.93 -8.81 -0.59
CA GLU A 30 -5.05 -9.91 -1.01
C GLU A 30 -4.13 -9.51 -2.17
N LYS A 31 -4.68 -8.91 -3.23
CA LYS A 31 -3.90 -8.43 -4.39
C LYS A 31 -2.86 -7.38 -3.99
N LEU A 32 -3.20 -6.47 -3.09
CA LEU A 32 -2.24 -5.48 -2.56
C LEU A 32 -1.11 -6.15 -1.76
N HIS A 33 -1.41 -7.22 -1.01
CA HIS A 33 -0.40 -8.03 -0.31
C HIS A 33 0.52 -8.78 -1.28
N GLU A 34 -0.04 -9.45 -2.30
CA GLU A 34 0.72 -10.15 -3.36
C GLU A 34 1.69 -9.20 -4.09
N GLN A 35 1.28 -7.94 -4.29
CA GLN A 35 2.13 -6.92 -4.90
C GLN A 35 3.05 -6.19 -3.91
N HIS A 36 3.04 -6.57 -2.63
CA HIS A 36 3.85 -5.97 -1.56
C HIS A 36 3.63 -4.46 -1.38
N LEU A 37 2.44 -3.94 -1.68
CA LEU A 37 2.20 -2.49 -1.70
C LEU A 37 2.04 -1.87 -0.30
N PHE A 38 1.73 -2.66 0.73
CA PHE A 38 1.65 -2.20 2.12
C PHE A 38 3.01 -1.99 2.80
N ARG A 39 4.11 -2.43 2.19
CA ARG A 39 5.45 -2.45 2.80
C ARG A 39 6.48 -1.64 2.02
N LEU A 40 6.02 -0.68 1.22
CA LEU A 40 6.87 0.14 0.36
C LEU A 40 7.85 0.99 1.18
N LEU A 41 7.38 1.61 2.28
CA LEU A 41 8.21 2.46 3.15
C LEU A 41 8.83 1.72 4.35
N LEU A 42 8.52 0.43 4.52
CA LEU A 42 9.11 -0.38 5.59
C LEU A 42 10.61 -0.62 5.31
N PRO A 43 11.50 -0.50 6.32
CA PRO A 43 12.92 -0.82 6.17
C PRO A 43 13.18 -2.26 5.68
N ARG A 44 14.23 -2.46 4.87
CA ARG A 44 14.60 -3.78 4.32
C ARG A 44 14.94 -4.81 5.39
N VAL A 45 15.51 -4.36 6.50
CA VAL A 45 15.85 -5.21 7.65
C VAL A 45 14.62 -5.88 8.27
N TYR A 46 13.42 -5.32 8.04
CA TYR A 46 12.13 -5.87 8.47
C TYR A 46 11.33 -6.49 7.30
N GLY A 47 11.99 -6.81 6.19
CA GLY A 47 11.34 -7.40 5.01
C GLY A 47 10.52 -6.41 4.16
N GLY A 48 10.75 -5.10 4.35
CA GLY A 48 10.18 -4.05 3.54
C GLY A 48 10.95 -3.74 2.26
N GLU A 49 10.38 -2.86 1.45
CA GLU A 49 10.97 -2.46 0.16
C GLU A 49 11.91 -1.25 0.31
N GLN A 50 11.68 -0.43 1.35
CA GLN A 50 12.43 0.78 1.66
C GLN A 50 12.67 1.67 0.44
N ILE A 51 11.60 2.00 -0.29
CA ILE A 51 11.67 2.91 -1.43
C ILE A 51 11.71 4.37 -0.95
N ASP A 52 12.16 5.28 -1.82
CA ASP A 52 12.18 6.70 -1.52
C ASP A 52 10.76 7.33 -1.54
N PRO A 53 10.55 8.46 -0.84
CA PRO A 53 9.25 9.12 -0.77
C PRO A 53 8.69 9.58 -2.13
N VAL A 54 9.53 9.93 -3.11
CA VAL A 54 9.07 10.39 -4.43
C VAL A 54 8.52 9.21 -5.22
N THR A 55 9.23 8.09 -5.24
CA THR A 55 8.74 6.84 -5.85
C THR A 55 7.46 6.36 -5.17
N TRP A 56 7.38 6.44 -3.83
CA TRP A 56 6.16 6.11 -3.09
C TRP A 56 5.00 7.04 -3.44
N PHE A 57 5.25 8.35 -3.56
CA PHE A 57 4.22 9.32 -3.93
C PHE A 57 3.60 8.99 -5.30
N HIS A 58 4.42 8.70 -6.30
CA HIS A 58 3.93 8.28 -7.62
C HIS A 58 3.19 6.93 -7.59
N ALA A 59 3.55 6.02 -6.69
CA ALA A 59 2.79 4.80 -6.47
C ALA A 59 1.39 5.11 -5.91
N MET A 60 1.28 6.05 -4.96
CA MET A 60 -0.01 6.47 -4.41
C MET A 60 -0.86 7.19 -5.46
N GLU A 61 -0.27 8.07 -6.29
CA GLU A 61 -0.96 8.69 -7.42
C GLU A 61 -1.51 7.65 -8.40
N ALA A 62 -0.72 6.61 -8.70
CA ALA A 62 -1.15 5.56 -9.62
C ALA A 62 -2.30 4.71 -9.07
N LEU A 63 -2.30 4.43 -7.77
CA LEU A 63 -3.44 3.77 -7.10
C LEU A 63 -4.66 4.70 -7.05
N ALA A 64 -4.47 5.97 -6.70
CA ALA A 64 -5.57 6.92 -6.51
C ALA A 64 -6.33 7.20 -7.80
N LYS A 65 -5.67 7.12 -8.96
CA LYS A 65 -6.33 7.21 -10.27
C LYS A 65 -7.24 6.01 -10.59
N ARG A 66 -7.27 4.95 -9.77
CA ARG A 66 -8.03 3.69 -9.97
C ARG A 66 -9.09 3.61 -8.88
N ASP A 67 -8.65 3.78 -7.64
CA ASP A 67 -9.53 3.94 -6.48
C ASP A 67 -8.82 4.77 -5.39
N ALA A 68 -9.40 5.92 -5.05
CA ALA A 68 -8.86 6.81 -4.04
C ALA A 68 -8.87 6.19 -2.63
N SER A 69 -9.90 5.38 -2.31
CA SER A 69 -10.00 4.71 -1.01
C SER A 69 -8.91 3.65 -0.84
N THR A 70 -8.65 2.86 -1.88
CA THR A 70 -7.51 1.93 -1.92
C THR A 70 -6.18 2.65 -1.70
N ALA A 71 -5.94 3.76 -2.40
CA ALA A 71 -4.71 4.54 -2.23
C ALA A 71 -4.57 5.09 -0.81
N TRP A 72 -5.66 5.57 -0.20
CA TRP A 72 -5.67 6.02 1.19
C TRP A 72 -5.31 4.91 2.17
N CYS A 73 -5.93 3.74 2.06
CA CYS A 73 -5.64 2.59 2.92
C CYS A 73 -4.17 2.15 2.81
N VAL A 74 -3.64 2.04 1.59
CA VAL A 74 -2.23 1.69 1.37
C VAL A 74 -1.31 2.77 1.93
N GLY A 75 -1.64 4.04 1.70
CA GLY A 75 -0.85 5.18 2.15
C GLY A 75 -0.74 5.26 3.67
N GLN A 76 -1.85 5.09 4.39
CA GLN A 76 -1.88 5.08 5.85
C GLN A 76 -0.99 3.98 6.44
N ILE A 77 -1.06 2.76 5.90
CA ILE A 77 -0.24 1.64 6.37
C ILE A 77 1.25 1.90 6.12
N ASN A 78 1.61 2.42 4.94
CA ASN A 78 2.99 2.78 4.64
C ASN A 78 3.50 3.91 5.55
N GLY A 79 2.67 4.91 5.84
CA GLY A 79 3.00 5.99 6.77
C GLY A 79 3.27 5.47 8.19
N CYS A 80 2.44 4.57 8.69
CA CYS A 80 2.69 3.89 9.97
C CYS A 80 3.96 3.03 9.93
N ALA A 81 4.19 2.27 8.84
CA ALA A 81 5.37 1.45 8.69
C ALA A 81 6.67 2.26 8.70
N LEU A 82 6.65 3.48 8.15
CA LEU A 82 7.80 4.39 8.17
C LEU A 82 8.22 4.76 9.61
N ALA A 83 7.30 4.80 10.57
CA ALA A 83 7.66 5.11 11.96
C ALA A 83 8.70 4.12 12.55
N SER A 84 8.76 2.89 12.04
CA SER A 84 9.78 1.91 12.43
C SER A 84 11.22 2.38 12.17
N SER A 85 11.43 3.30 11.22
CA SER A 85 12.77 3.84 10.94
C SER A 85 13.26 4.81 12.03
N ALA A 86 12.37 5.31 12.87
CA ALA A 86 12.67 6.26 13.94
C ALA A 86 12.75 5.60 15.34
N LEU A 87 12.57 4.28 15.42
CA LEU A 87 12.61 3.52 16.66
C LEU A 87 13.95 2.80 16.83
N ALA A 88 14.32 2.51 18.07
CA ALA A 88 15.44 1.62 18.36
C ALA A 88 15.14 0.20 17.81
N PRO A 89 16.13 -0.54 17.26
CA PRO A 89 15.90 -1.82 16.60
C PRO A 89 15.17 -2.86 17.48
N GLU A 90 15.38 -2.81 18.80
CA GLU A 90 14.77 -3.72 19.76
C GLU A 90 13.27 -3.51 19.92
N VAL A 91 12.78 -2.31 19.59
CA VAL A 91 11.35 -1.93 19.63
C VAL A 91 10.70 -2.10 18.25
N ALA A 92 11.49 -1.95 17.19
CA ALA A 92 11.00 -1.97 15.80
C ALA A 92 10.81 -3.38 15.23
N ASN A 93 11.44 -4.41 15.81
CA ASN A 93 11.20 -5.82 15.47
C ASN A 93 9.91 -6.31 16.16
N VAL A 94 8.84 -6.47 15.40
CA VAL A 94 7.54 -7.02 15.86
C VAL A 94 7.19 -8.27 15.08
#